data_AF-A0A382B8M4-F1
#
_entry.id   AF-A0A382B8M4-F1
#
_cell.length_a   1.000
_cell.length_b   1.000
_cell.length_c   1.000
_cell.angle_alpha   90.00
_cell.angle_beta   90.00
_cell.angle_gamma   90.00
#
_symmetry.space_group_name_H-M   'P 1'
#
loop_
_entity.id
_entity.type
_entity.pdbx_description
1 polymer ?
#
loop_
_entity_poly.entity_id
_entity_poly.type
_entity_poly.pdbx_seq_one_letter_code
_entity_poly.pdbx_strand_id
1 'polypeptide(L)'
;MAIFSVSFAIGAEIQVSEEESTILLEEFESMVEGIDAIGIFVHNASLALPMFIPGFGIAWGAFSAFSTGMAFSVLKDAYPALENIPALTIIFMSPFGLMEIAAYSIAMSRSYILVHKIIKKIPIRGDIRVTVIEVVILICLLLAGGFIEHLLIESMSSSGSEI
;
A
#
# COMPACT_ATOMS: atom_id res chain seq x y z
N MET A 1 10.64 -0.79 -3.93
CA MET A 1 10.69 0.58 -3.37
C MET A 1 10.65 1.63 -4.48
N ALA A 2 11.67 1.79 -5.33
CA ALA A 2 11.72 2.89 -6.31
C ALA A 2 10.47 3.03 -7.22
N ILE A 3 10.04 1.94 -7.86
CA ILE A 3 8.85 1.96 -8.74
C ILE A 3 7.60 2.41 -7.95
N PHE A 4 7.36 1.80 -6.80
CA PHE A 4 6.23 2.16 -5.93
C PHE A 4 6.29 3.63 -5.52
N SER A 5 7.41 4.10 -4.97
CA SER A 5 7.55 5.47 -4.47
C SER A 5 7.39 6.51 -5.58
N VAL A 6 7.91 6.24 -6.79
CA VAL A 6 7.73 7.13 -7.94
C VAL A 6 6.28 7.14 -8.41
N SER A 7 5.65 5.98 -8.57
CA SER A 7 4.24 5.89 -8.96
C SER A 7 3.31 6.57 -7.97
N PHE A 8 3.56 6.38 -6.67
CA PHE A 8 2.84 7.06 -5.59
C PHE A 8 3.01 8.58 -5.66
N ALA A 9 4.25 9.06 -5.78
CA ALA A 9 4.52 10.49 -5.85
C ALA A 9 3.84 11.13 -7.07
N ILE A 10 3.83 10.47 -8.22
CA ILE A 10 3.11 10.95 -9.40
C ILE A 10 1.61 11.01 -9.12
N GLY A 11 1.01 9.95 -8.56
CA GLY A 11 -0.41 9.93 -8.23
C GLY A 11 -0.81 11.03 -7.25
N ALA A 12 0.03 11.32 -6.26
CA ALA A 12 -0.21 12.32 -5.22
C ALA A 12 -0.11 13.78 -5.68
N GLU A 13 0.35 14.02 -6.92
CA GLU A 13 0.46 15.36 -7.51
C GLU A 13 -0.55 15.57 -8.65
N ILE A 14 -1.39 14.57 -8.94
CA ILE A 14 -2.42 14.69 -9.97
C ILE A 14 -3.60 15.48 -9.44
N GLN A 15 -3.95 16.55 -10.15
CA GLN A 15 -5.21 17.23 -9.95
C GLN A 15 -6.35 16.37 -10.48
N VAL A 16 -7.21 15.94 -9.55
CA VAL A 16 -8.44 15.20 -9.84
C VAL A 16 -9.59 16.20 -9.98
N SER A 17 -10.50 15.97 -10.92
CA SER A 17 -11.66 16.86 -11.12
C SER A 17 -12.58 16.85 -9.90
N GLU A 18 -13.35 17.92 -9.64
CA GLU A 18 -14.25 17.96 -8.46
C GLU A 18 -15.24 16.78 -8.40
N GLU A 19 -15.78 16.36 -9.56
CA GLU A 19 -16.69 15.22 -9.66
C GLU A 19 -15.99 13.91 -9.27
N GLU A 20 -14.79 13.64 -9.82
CA GLU A 20 -14.01 12.45 -9.48
C GLU A 20 -13.48 12.48 -8.04
N SER A 21 -13.09 13.65 -7.54
CA SER A 21 -12.63 13.85 -6.17
C SER A 21 -13.71 13.50 -5.15
N THR A 22 -14.96 13.89 -5.42
CA THR A 22 -16.09 13.54 -4.55
C THR A 22 -16.30 12.03 -4.51
N ILE A 23 -16.27 11.37 -5.68
CA ILE A 23 -16.42 9.90 -5.77
C ILE A 23 -15.28 9.17 -5.05
N LEU A 24 -14.03 9.59 -5.24
CA LEU A 24 -12.87 8.99 -4.59
C LEU A 24 -12.86 9.21 -3.08
N LEU A 25 -13.32 10.37 -2.61
CA LEU A 25 -13.44 10.66 -1.18
C LEU A 25 -14.52 9.78 -0.54
N GLU A 26 -15.70 9.65 -1.16
CA GLU A 26 -16.77 8.76 -0.70
C GLU A 26 -16.30 7.29 -0.66
N GLU A 27 -15.58 6.84 -1.68
CA GLU A 27 -15.00 5.49 -1.72
C GLU A 27 -13.96 5.29 -0.59
N PHE A 28 -13.10 6.29 -0.35
CA PHE A 28 -12.13 6.25 0.73
C PHE A 28 -12.80 6.22 2.11
N GLU A 29 -13.77 7.10 2.37
CA GLU A 29 -14.50 7.14 3.64
C GLU A 29 -15.22 5.82 3.89
N SER A 30 -15.89 5.25 2.88
CA SER A 30 -16.52 3.93 2.94
C SER A 30 -15.53 2.80 3.23
N MET A 31 -14.30 2.87 2.70
CA MET A 31 -13.25 1.89 3.00
C MET A 31 -12.72 2.00 4.43
N VAL A 32 -12.67 3.20 5.01
CA VAL A 32 -12.10 3.45 6.34
C VAL A 32 -13.14 3.41 7.45
N GLU A 33 -14.43 3.62 7.14
CA GLU A 33 -15.52 3.61 8.10
C GLU A 33 -15.64 2.23 8.78
N GLY A 34 -15.38 2.17 10.08
CA GLY A 34 -15.46 0.95 10.86
C GLY A 34 -14.38 -0.10 10.54
N ILE A 35 -13.31 0.28 9.83
CA ILE A 35 -12.23 -0.66 9.50
C ILE A 35 -11.45 -1.05 10.78
N ASP A 36 -11.40 -2.35 11.07
CA ASP A 36 -10.58 -2.89 12.14
C ASP A 36 -9.20 -3.35 11.60
N ALA A 37 -8.32 -3.79 12.49
CA ALA A 37 -7.00 -4.30 12.12
C ALA A 37 -7.06 -5.42 11.05
N ILE A 38 -8.11 -6.24 11.07
CA ILE A 38 -8.31 -7.34 10.11
C ILE A 38 -8.72 -6.79 8.74
N GLY A 39 -9.60 -5.79 8.70
CA GLY A 39 -9.98 -5.10 7.47
C GLY A 39 -8.78 -4.48 6.77
N ILE A 40 -7.93 -3.75 7.52
CA ILE A 40 -6.69 -3.15 6.99
C ILE A 40 -5.78 -4.25 6.43
N PHE A 41 -5.59 -5.34 7.17
CA PHE A 41 -4.79 -6.48 6.72
C PHE A 41 -5.33 -7.10 5.43
N VAL A 42 -6.63 -7.41 5.37
CA VAL A 42 -7.27 -8.07 4.22
C VAL A 42 -7.18 -7.20 2.97
N HIS A 43 -7.42 -5.89 3.10
CA HIS A 43 -7.31 -4.95 1.98
C HIS A 43 -5.90 -5.00 1.38
N ASN A 44 -4.87 -4.83 2.21
CA ASN A 44 -3.48 -4.81 1.73
C ASN A 44 -2.99 -6.18 1.25
N ALA A 45 -3.43 -7.27 1.88
CA ALA A 45 -3.11 -8.62 1.41
C ALA A 45 -3.74 -8.88 0.03
N SER A 46 -4.95 -8.38 -0.21
CA SER A 46 -5.65 -8.52 -1.49
C SER A 46 -4.93 -7.77 -2.63
N LEU A 47 -4.35 -6.61 -2.34
CA LEU A 47 -3.52 -5.85 -3.26
C LEU A 47 -2.15 -6.52 -3.49
N ALA A 48 -1.52 -7.01 -2.42
CA ALA A 48 -0.16 -7.54 -2.44
C ALA A 48 -0.04 -8.90 -3.13
N LEU A 49 -0.97 -9.82 -2.90
CA LEU A 49 -0.83 -11.20 -3.39
C LEU A 49 -0.75 -11.29 -4.93
N PRO A 50 -1.57 -10.55 -5.71
CA PRO A 50 -1.39 -10.45 -7.16
C PRO A 50 -0.01 -9.91 -7.59
N MET A 51 0.68 -9.16 -6.73
CA MET A 51 2.02 -8.65 -7.04
C MET A 51 3.08 -9.74 -7.17
N PHE A 52 2.81 -10.99 -6.78
CA PHE A 52 3.72 -12.12 -7.04
C PHE A 52 3.60 -12.70 -8.46
N ILE A 53 2.55 -12.35 -9.22
CA ILE A 53 2.36 -12.87 -10.58
C ILE A 53 3.51 -12.37 -11.48
N PRO A 54 4.27 -13.25 -12.15
CA PRO A 54 5.44 -12.85 -12.92
C PRO A 54 5.14 -11.78 -13.98
N GLY A 55 5.87 -10.67 -13.93
CA GLY A 55 5.72 -9.52 -14.85
C GLY A 55 4.54 -8.62 -14.49
N PHE A 56 3.34 -9.20 -14.33
CA PHE A 56 2.13 -8.47 -13.94
C PHE A 56 2.30 -7.71 -12.63
N GLY A 57 2.92 -8.35 -11.65
CA GLY A 57 3.01 -7.80 -10.31
C GLY A 57 3.73 -6.46 -10.18
N ILE A 58 4.69 -6.17 -11.06
CA ILE A 58 5.34 -4.85 -11.12
C ILE A 58 4.35 -3.79 -11.58
N ALA A 59 3.60 -4.07 -12.63
CA ALA A 59 2.59 -3.15 -13.17
C ALA A 59 1.45 -2.95 -12.16
N TRP A 60 0.99 -4.03 -11.53
CA TRP A 60 -0.03 -3.99 -10.49
C TRP A 60 0.41 -3.17 -9.28
N GLY A 61 1.65 -3.38 -8.79
CA GLY A 61 2.19 -2.59 -7.69
C GLY A 61 2.39 -1.11 -8.03
N ALA A 62 2.79 -0.79 -9.26
CA ALA A 62 2.87 0.59 -9.74
C ALA A 62 1.48 1.24 -9.84
N PHE A 63 0.49 0.51 -10.35
CA PHE A 63 -0.90 0.98 -10.43
C PHE A 63 -1.49 1.21 -9.04
N SER A 64 -1.33 0.25 -8.13
CA SER A 64 -1.77 0.37 -6.73
C SER A 64 -1.15 1.59 -6.06
N ALA A 65 0.16 1.78 -6.18
CA ALA A 65 0.85 2.96 -5.66
C ALA A 65 0.29 4.28 -6.21
N PHE A 66 0.06 4.33 -7.53
CA PHE A 66 -0.49 5.49 -8.20
C PHE A 66 -1.92 5.81 -7.73
N SER A 67 -2.79 4.81 -7.65
CA SER A 67 -4.17 4.97 -7.15
C SER A 67 -4.20 5.43 -5.69
N THR A 68 -3.34 4.87 -4.83
CA THR A 68 -3.20 5.34 -3.44
C THR A 68 -2.70 6.78 -3.41
N GLY A 69 -1.74 7.15 -4.27
CA GLY A 69 -1.28 8.52 -4.43
C GLY A 69 -2.42 9.48 -4.78
N MET A 70 -3.25 9.13 -5.77
CA MET A 70 -4.40 9.96 -6.15
C MET A 70 -5.40 10.14 -4.99
N ALA A 71 -5.70 9.07 -4.24
CA ALA A 71 -6.53 9.18 -3.04
C ALA A 71 -5.93 10.16 -2.02
N PHE A 72 -4.61 10.15 -1.84
CA PHE A 72 -3.91 11.15 -1.01
C PHE A 72 -4.00 12.58 -1.54
N SER A 73 -4.00 12.78 -2.86
CA SER A 73 -4.21 14.12 -3.44
C SER A 73 -5.59 14.66 -3.07
N VAL A 74 -6.63 13.84 -3.21
CA VAL A 74 -8.00 14.21 -2.84
C VAL A 74 -8.13 14.51 -1.35
N LEU A 75 -7.48 13.72 -0.49
CA LEU A 75 -7.47 13.96 0.96
C LEU A 75 -6.81 15.28 1.32
N LYS A 76 -5.74 15.69 0.63
CA LYS A 76 -5.10 16.99 0.86
C LYS A 76 -6.01 18.15 0.50
N ASP A 77 -6.75 18.02 -0.59
CA ASP A 77 -7.72 19.03 -1.03
C ASP A 77 -8.91 19.13 -0.07
N ALA A 78 -9.38 17.99 0.47
CA ALA A 78 -10.48 17.95 1.42
C ALA A 78 -10.10 18.41 2.84
N TYR A 79 -8.87 18.16 3.29
CA TYR A 79 -8.41 18.46 4.64
C TYR A 79 -7.20 19.41 4.64
N PRO A 80 -7.40 20.72 4.89
CA PRO A 80 -6.34 21.73 4.89
C PRO A 80 -5.16 21.43 5.85
N ALA A 81 -5.40 20.63 6.90
CA ALA A 81 -4.36 20.17 7.82
C ALA A 81 -3.26 19.31 7.14
N LEU A 82 -3.56 18.71 5.98
CA LEU A 82 -2.64 17.86 5.21
C LEU A 82 -1.93 18.59 4.08
N GLU A 83 -2.32 19.84 3.75
CA GLU A 83 -1.83 20.61 2.60
C GLU A 83 -0.30 20.73 2.58
N ASN A 84 0.31 20.98 3.74
CA ASN A 84 1.76 21.19 3.88
C ASN A 84 2.56 19.91 4.17
N ILE A 85 1.88 18.75 4.27
CA ILE A 85 2.54 17.48 4.55
C ILE A 85 2.85 16.78 3.22
N PRO A 86 4.13 16.51 2.89
CA PRO A 86 4.45 15.76 1.69
C PRO A 86 3.80 14.36 1.76
N ALA A 87 3.17 13.90 0.68
CA ALA A 87 2.37 12.67 0.72
C ALA A 87 3.21 11.44 1.08
N LEU A 88 4.46 11.39 0.59
CA LEU A 88 5.42 10.35 0.95
C LEU A 88 5.72 10.35 2.44
N THR A 89 5.72 11.51 3.10
CA THR A 89 5.93 11.62 4.54
C THR A 89 4.83 10.91 5.31
N ILE A 90 3.58 10.93 4.83
CA ILE A 90 2.46 10.24 5.50
C ILE A 90 2.67 8.72 5.49
N ILE A 91 3.13 8.16 4.37
CA ILE A 91 3.41 6.72 4.27
C ILE A 91 4.69 6.34 5.04
N PHE A 92 5.74 7.16 4.97
CA PHE A 92 7.02 6.83 5.63
C PHE A 92 7.04 7.10 7.13
N MET A 93 6.12 7.89 7.66
CA MET A 93 6.03 8.16 9.10
C MET A 93 5.14 7.18 9.86
N SER A 94 4.22 6.48 9.19
CA SER A 94 3.47 5.42 9.87
C SER A 94 4.28 4.12 9.87
N PRO A 95 4.40 3.43 11.03
CA PRO A 95 5.05 2.12 11.08
C PRO A 95 4.33 1.11 10.17
N PHE A 96 3.01 1.25 10.00
CA PHE A 96 2.23 0.50 9.04
C PHE A 96 2.68 0.73 7.59
N GLY A 97 2.81 1.98 7.15
CA GLY A 97 3.20 2.31 5.79
C GLY A 97 4.60 1.79 5.42
N LEU A 98 5.54 1.80 6.37
CA LEU A 98 6.85 1.17 6.17
C LEU A 98 6.75 -0.35 5.94
N MET A 99 5.91 -1.04 6.71
CA MET A 99 5.69 -2.48 6.59
C MET A 99 4.97 -2.83 5.28
N GLU A 100 4.01 -2.01 4.87
CA GLU A 100 3.28 -2.14 3.61
C GLU A 100 4.22 -2.01 2.40
N ILE A 101 5.00 -0.93 2.30
CA ILE A 101 5.89 -0.77 1.14
C ILE A 101 6.98 -1.84 1.14
N ALA A 102 7.44 -2.29 2.31
CA ALA A 102 8.36 -3.44 2.40
C ALA A 102 7.73 -4.72 1.84
N ALA A 103 6.51 -5.05 2.28
CA ALA A 103 5.72 -6.17 1.78
C ALA A 103 5.54 -6.11 0.26
N TYR A 104 5.06 -4.99 -0.27
CA TYR A 104 4.82 -4.82 -1.71
C TYR A 104 6.12 -4.92 -2.50
N SER A 105 7.22 -4.39 -1.96
CA SER A 105 8.55 -4.47 -2.59
C SER A 105 9.07 -5.90 -2.68
N ILE A 106 8.81 -6.75 -1.69
CA ILE A 106 9.12 -8.17 -1.74
C ILE A 106 8.36 -8.84 -2.89
N ALA A 107 7.04 -8.62 -2.97
CA ALA A 107 6.19 -9.25 -3.98
C ALA A 107 6.56 -8.80 -5.41
N MET A 108 6.68 -7.49 -5.64
CA MET A 108 7.08 -6.94 -6.94
C MET A 108 8.49 -7.42 -7.37
N SER A 109 9.43 -7.51 -6.42
CA SER A 109 10.78 -8.03 -6.69
C SER A 109 10.72 -9.48 -7.16
N ARG A 110 9.92 -10.32 -6.49
CA ARG A 110 9.74 -11.71 -6.89
C ARG A 110 9.08 -11.82 -8.26
N SER A 111 8.08 -11.01 -8.55
CA SER A 111 7.47 -10.93 -9.89
C SER A 111 8.49 -10.61 -10.97
N TYR A 112 9.39 -9.65 -10.73
CA TYR A 112 10.49 -9.32 -11.65
C TYR A 112 11.47 -10.48 -11.84
N ILE A 113 11.93 -11.09 -10.75
CA ILE A 113 12.88 -12.21 -10.81
C ILE A 113 12.30 -13.37 -11.60
N LEU A 114 11.03 -13.72 -11.35
CA LEU A 114 10.35 -14.82 -12.04
C LEU A 114 10.19 -14.53 -13.54
N VAL A 115 9.73 -13.34 -13.93
CA VAL A 115 9.58 -12.99 -15.35
C VAL A 115 10.93 -12.94 -16.07
N HIS A 116 11.97 -12.41 -15.40
CA HIS A 116 13.32 -12.39 -15.94
C HIS A 116 13.82 -13.82 -16.23
N LYS A 117 13.67 -14.74 -15.27
CA LYS A 117 14.05 -16.15 -15.44
C LYS A 117 13.24 -16.83 -16.54
N ILE A 118 11.94 -16.56 -16.65
CA ILE A 118 11.07 -17.08 -17.73
C ILE A 118 11.58 -16.62 -19.11
N ILE A 119 11.87 -15.32 -19.26
CA ILE A 119 12.41 -14.74 -20.51
C ILE A 119 13.77 -15.36 -20.85
N LYS A 120 14.65 -15.51 -19.85
CA LYS A 120 15.99 -16.08 -20.02
C LYS A 120 16.03 -17.61 -20.07
N LYS A 121 14.88 -18.29 -20.01
CA LYS A 121 14.76 -19.76 -19.99
C LYS A 121 15.54 -20.44 -18.87
N ILE A 122 15.69 -19.75 -17.74
CA ILE A 122 16.32 -20.27 -16.52
C ILE A 122 15.26 -21.03 -15.71
N PRO A 123 15.56 -22.22 -15.17
CA PRO A 123 14.58 -23.00 -14.41
C PRO A 123 14.11 -22.26 -13.14
N ILE A 124 12.79 -22.18 -12.95
CA ILE A 124 12.14 -21.49 -11.82
C ILE A 124 11.68 -22.42 -10.68
N ARG A 125 11.85 -23.75 -10.83
CA ARG A 125 11.36 -24.72 -9.83
C ARG A 125 11.97 -24.47 -8.44
N GLY A 126 13.22 -24.03 -8.38
CA GLY A 126 13.89 -23.69 -7.13
C GLY A 126 13.34 -22.42 -6.46
N ASP A 127 12.68 -21.54 -7.21
CA ASP A 127 12.13 -20.30 -6.69
C ASP A 127 10.82 -20.51 -5.93
N ILE A 128 10.09 -21.60 -6.15
CA ILE A 128 8.80 -21.88 -5.49
C ILE A 128 8.93 -21.80 -3.96
N ARG A 129 9.95 -22.44 -3.40
CA ARG A 129 10.18 -22.43 -1.95
C ARG A 129 10.42 -21.00 -1.45
N VAL A 130 11.17 -20.21 -2.20
CA VAL A 130 11.48 -18.83 -1.83
C VAL A 130 10.24 -17.95 -1.95
N THR A 131 9.46 -18.08 -3.02
CA THR A 131 8.19 -17.37 -3.21
C THR A 131 7.22 -17.66 -2.05
N VAL A 132 7.09 -18.93 -1.62
CA VAL A 132 6.23 -19.27 -0.48
C VAL A 132 6.70 -18.61 0.81
N ILE A 133 8.01 -18.62 1.08
CA ILE A 133 8.58 -17.95 2.26
C ILE A 133 8.31 -16.44 2.21
N GLU A 134 8.50 -15.81 1.06
CA GLU A 134 8.23 -14.39 0.86
C GLU A 134 6.75 -14.04 1.02
N VAL A 135 5.83 -14.89 0.56
CA VAL A 135 4.39 -14.73 0.81
C VAL A 135 4.09 -14.78 2.31
N VAL A 136 4.68 -15.72 3.05
CA VAL A 136 4.50 -15.80 4.51
C VAL A 136 5.04 -14.55 5.21
N ILE A 137 6.24 -14.09 4.84
CA ILE A 137 6.83 -12.86 5.39
C ILE A 137 5.91 -11.67 5.10
N LEU A 138 5.43 -11.55 3.87
CA LEU A 138 4.51 -10.50 3.46
C LEU A 138 3.24 -10.50 4.30
N ILE A 139 2.61 -11.67 4.49
CA ILE A 139 1.39 -11.80 5.30
C ILE A 139 1.65 -11.39 6.74
N CYS A 140 2.77 -11.81 7.34
CA CYS A 140 3.15 -11.41 8.69
C CYS A 140 3.39 -9.90 8.81
N LEU A 141 4.05 -9.29 7.82
CA LEU A 141 4.28 -7.83 7.80
C LEU A 141 2.96 -7.06 7.73
N LEU A 142 2.06 -7.45 6.83
CA LEU A 142 0.77 -6.76 6.66
C LEU A 142 -0.14 -6.97 7.88
N LEU A 143 -0.14 -8.17 8.47
CA LEU A 143 -0.93 -8.45 9.66
C LEU A 143 -0.43 -7.62 10.85
N ALA A 144 0.88 -7.66 11.12
CA ALA A 144 1.47 -6.86 12.19
C ALA A 144 1.26 -5.36 11.94
N GLY A 145 1.40 -4.90 10.71
CA GLY A 145 1.10 -3.52 10.32
C GLY A 145 -0.34 -3.11 10.65
N GLY A 146 -1.34 -3.91 10.25
CA GLY A 146 -2.75 -3.61 10.51
C GLY A 146 -3.06 -3.51 12.01
N PHE A 147 -2.47 -4.38 12.84
CA PHE A 147 -2.60 -4.30 14.29
C PHE A 147 -1.90 -3.07 14.88
N ILE A 148 -0.70 -2.73 14.43
CA ILE A 148 0.03 -1.55 14.92
C ILE A 148 -0.74 -0.26 14.60
N GLU A 149 -1.29 -0.15 13.38
CA GLU A 149 -2.07 1.02 12.97
C GLU A 149 -3.34 1.18 13.82
N HIS A 150 -4.08 0.08 14.01
CA HIS A 150 -5.28 0.10 14.83
C HIS A 150 -4.99 0.53 16.29
N LEU A 151 -3.92 0.00 16.88
CA LEU A 151 -3.48 0.38 18.23
C LEU A 151 -3.08 1.86 18.31
N LEU A 152 -2.43 2.40 17.27
CA LEU A 152 -2.09 3.83 17.21
C LEU A 152 -3.36 4.69 17.19
N ILE A 153 -4.33 4.37 16.34
CA ILE A 153 -5.59 5.12 16.24
C ILE A 153 -6.35 5.10 17.57
N GLU A 154 -6.47 3.93 18.21
CA GLU A 154 -7.12 3.78 19.51
C GLU A 154 -6.39 4.57 20.62
N SER A 155 -5.06 4.55 20.63
CA SER A 155 -4.26 5.31 21.60
C SER A 155 -4.40 6.83 21.43
N MET A 156 -4.50 7.32 20.20
CA MET A 156 -4.72 8.74 19.92
C MET A 156 -6.14 9.17 20.30
N SER A 157 -7.15 8.35 19.99
CA SER A 157 -8.54 8.60 20.37
C SER A 157 -8.75 8.64 21.89
N SER A 158 -8.15 7.70 22.63
CA SER A 158 -8.25 7.65 24.10
C SER A 158 -7.55 8.84 24.78
N SER A 159 -6.36 9.22 24.31
CA SER A 159 -5.63 10.41 24.84
C SER A 159 -6.34 11.74 24.60
N GLY A 160 -7.17 11.86 23.56
CA GLY A 160 -7.98 13.05 23.28
C GLY A 160 -9.23 13.19 24.17
N SER A 161 -9.62 12.13 24.88
CA SER A 161 -10.76 12.13 25.81
C SER A 161 -10.41 12.50 27.26
N GLU A 162 -9.12 12.62 27.58
CA GLU A 162 -8.61 13.00 28.91
C GLU A 162 -8.20 14.50 29.02
N ILE A 163 -8.52 15.33 28.02
CA ILE A 163 -8.28 16.79 28.04
C ILE A 163 -9.60 17.57 28.05
#